data_AF-A0AAU6U4F7-F1
#
_entry.id   AF-A0AAU6U4F7-F1
#
_cell.length_a   1.000
_cell.length_b   1.000
_cell.length_c   1.000
_cell.angle_alpha   90.00
_cell.angle_beta   90.00
_cell.angle_gamma   90.00
#
_symmetry.space_group_name_H-M   'P 1'
#
loop_
_entity.id
_entity.type
_entity.pdbx_description
1 polymer ?
#
loop_
_entity_poly.entity_id
_entity_poly.type
_entity_poly.pdbx_seq_one_letter_code
_entity_poly.pdbx_strand_id
1 'polypeptide(L)'
;MACSVLIDKSEGKLKINSDSYDLNRISDVQVKVLTWKDKLINMLLFGLITSSILFYFIPTEAQGKGMTLFLPAVAFLAGMVMAMVTSAKYVFRLEFKHADETGVQWIIAAKSRNAREYEIFKLKEVELKQILG
;
A
#
# COMPACT_ATOMS: atom_id res chain seq x y z
N MET A 1 -3.52 3.91 -12.73
CA MET A 1 -3.02 2.89 -13.67
C MET A 1 -3.80 1.62 -13.38
N ALA A 2 -4.37 0.99 -14.40
CA ALA A 2 -5.12 -0.24 -14.21
C ALA A 2 -4.17 -1.35 -13.77
N CYS A 3 -4.46 -2.04 -12.66
CA CYS A 3 -3.65 -3.19 -12.26
C CYS A 3 -3.83 -4.34 -13.26
N SER A 4 -2.76 -4.81 -13.87
CA SER A 4 -2.76 -6.02 -14.70
C SER A 4 -2.34 -7.22 -13.85
N VAL A 5 -3.20 -8.22 -13.77
CA VAL A 5 -2.91 -9.48 -13.07
C VAL A 5 -2.98 -10.59 -14.10
N LEU A 6 -1.82 -11.14 -14.46
CA LEU A 6 -1.64 -12.19 -15.45
C LEU A 6 -1.10 -13.44 -14.76
N ILE A 7 -1.77 -14.56 -14.97
CA ILE A 7 -1.33 -15.87 -14.47
C ILE A 7 -0.73 -16.60 -15.65
N ASP A 8 0.58 -16.80 -15.64
CA ASP A 8 1.26 -17.60 -16.64
C ASP A 8 1.40 -19.03 -16.12
N LYS A 9 0.45 -19.88 -16.52
CA LYS A 9 0.44 -21.30 -16.15
C LYS A 9 1.57 -22.08 -16.79
N SER A 10 2.15 -21.62 -17.91
CA SER A 10 3.24 -22.30 -18.61
C SER A 10 4.58 -22.07 -17.92
N GLU A 11 4.81 -20.86 -17.40
CA GLU A 11 6.04 -20.52 -16.66
C GLU A 11 5.92 -20.81 -15.15
N GLY A 12 4.73 -21.12 -14.64
CA GLY A 12 4.49 -21.28 -13.20
C GLY A 12 4.61 -19.96 -12.43
N LYS A 13 4.32 -18.82 -13.08
CA LYS A 13 4.53 -17.48 -12.51
C LYS A 13 3.27 -16.64 -12.51
N LEU A 14 3.07 -15.89 -11.42
CA LEU A 14 2.07 -14.85 -11.28
C LEU A 14 2.72 -13.49 -11.58
N LYS A 15 2.30 -12.83 -12.65
CA LYS A 15 2.74 -11.47 -13.01
C LYS A 15 1.70 -10.46 -12.58
N ILE A 16 2.10 -9.51 -11.74
CA ILE A 16 1.25 -8.42 -11.27
C ILE A 16 1.96 -7.12 -11.61
N ASN A 17 1.38 -6.34 -12.52
CA ASN A 17 1.99 -5.16 -13.11
C ASN A 17 3.38 -5.47 -13.70
N SER A 18 4.46 -5.05 -13.03
CA SER A 18 5.85 -5.30 -13.42
C SER A 18 6.52 -6.39 -12.58
N ASP A 19 5.87 -6.85 -11.53
CA ASP A 19 6.42 -7.81 -10.57
C ASP A 19 6.05 -9.24 -10.98
N SER A 20 7.00 -10.17 -10.85
CA SER A 20 6.81 -11.60 -11.14
C SER A 20 7.03 -12.42 -9.87
N TYR A 21 6.04 -13.23 -9.53
CA TYR A 21 6.03 -14.09 -8.34
C TYR A 21 5.96 -15.56 -8.76
N ASP A 22 6.71 -16.42 -8.10
CA ASP A 22 6.69 -17.87 -8.35
C ASP A 22 5.44 -18.48 -7.68
N LEU A 23 4.62 -19.20 -8.45
CA LEU A 23 3.38 -19.82 -7.95
C LEU A 23 3.66 -20.88 -6.89
N ASN A 24 4.78 -21.61 -7.00
CA ASN A 24 5.13 -22.69 -6.06
C ASN A 24 5.43 -22.19 -4.64
N ARG A 25 5.74 -20.90 -4.51
CA ARG A 25 6.04 -20.25 -3.22
C ARG A 25 4.83 -19.53 -2.64
N ILE A 26 3.74 -19.41 -3.38
CA ILE A 26 2.51 -18.78 -2.89
C ILE A 26 1.72 -19.86 -2.15
N SER A 27 1.38 -19.60 -0.89
CA SER A 27 0.64 -20.52 -0.02
C SER A 27 -0.84 -20.16 0.05
N ASP A 28 -1.16 -18.88 0.11
CA ASP A 28 -2.53 -18.36 0.15
C ASP A 28 -2.60 -17.00 -0.55
N VAL A 29 -3.81 -16.58 -0.89
CA VAL A 29 -4.13 -15.32 -1.56
C VAL A 29 -5.32 -14.69 -0.89
N GLN A 30 -5.26 -13.38 -0.63
CA GLN A 30 -6.35 -12.68 0.02
C GLN A 30 -6.55 -11.27 -0.56
N VAL A 31 -7.80 -10.91 -0.82
CA VAL A 31 -8.18 -9.52 -1.08
C VAL A 31 -8.63 -8.86 0.22
N LYS A 32 -7.88 -7.86 0.69
CA LYS A 32 -8.21 -7.09 1.89
C LYS A 32 -8.73 -5.70 1.52
N VAL A 33 -9.85 -5.33 2.12
CA VAL A 33 -10.34 -3.94 2.09
C VAL A 33 -9.67 -3.18 3.24
N LEU A 34 -9.07 -2.02 2.97
CA LEU A 34 -8.50 -1.18 4.03
C LEU A 34 -9.60 -0.56 4.89
N THR A 35 -9.40 -0.64 6.19
CA THR A 35 -10.29 -0.03 7.18
C THR A 35 -10.01 1.47 7.26
N TRP A 36 -10.99 2.25 7.70
CA TRP A 36 -10.78 3.66 8.04
C TRP A 36 -9.67 3.87 9.07
N LYS A 37 -9.49 2.93 10.00
CA LYS A 37 -8.39 2.96 10.98
C LYS A 37 -7.01 2.93 10.30
N ASP A 38 -6.83 2.03 9.33
CA ASP A 38 -5.58 1.91 8.56
C ASP A 38 -5.26 3.22 7.81
N LYS A 39 -6.31 3.86 7.26
CA LYS A 39 -6.17 5.14 6.57
C LYS A 39 -5.84 6.30 7.51
N LEU A 40 -6.49 6.36 8.68
CA LEU A 40 -6.23 7.38 9.69
C LEU A 40 -4.80 7.32 10.21
N ILE A 41 -4.29 6.12 10.50
CA ILE A 41 -2.90 5.94 10.92
C ILE A 41 -1.95 6.48 9.84
N ASN A 42 -2.18 6.12 8.58
CA ASN A 42 -1.35 6.61 7.48
C ASN A 42 -1.44 8.14 7.31
N MET A 43 -2.63 8.73 7.47
CA MET A 43 -2.82 10.18 7.43
C MET A 43 -2.04 10.90 8.54
N LEU A 44 -2.12 10.38 9.78
CA LEU A 44 -1.38 10.95 10.91
C LEU A 44 0.13 10.86 10.68
N LEU A 45 0.63 9.71 10.22
CA LEU A 45 2.06 9.53 9.95
C LEU A 45 2.57 10.49 8.88
N PHE A 46 1.85 10.63 7.76
CA PHE A 46 2.22 11.57 6.70
C PHE A 46 2.13 13.02 7.17
N GLY A 47 1.11 13.38 7.95
CA GLY A 47 1.02 14.70 8.58
C GLY A 47 2.24 14.98 9.46
N LEU A 48 2.62 14.04 10.32
CA LEU A 48 3.78 14.18 11.20
C LEU A 48 5.07 14.34 10.40
N ILE A 49 5.29 13.51 9.38
CA ILE A 49 6.50 13.58 8.53
C ILE A 49 6.57 14.94 7.84
N THR A 50 5.50 15.36 7.17
CA THR A 50 5.47 16.64 6.42
C THR A 50 5.64 17.85 7.32
N SER A 51 5.03 17.85 8.50
CA SER A 51 5.24 18.89 9.51
C SER A 51 6.67 18.88 10.06
N SER A 52 7.28 17.70 10.21
CA SER A 52 8.62 17.57 10.81
C SER A 52 9.72 18.07 9.87
N ILE A 53 9.56 17.84 8.57
CA ILE A 53 10.52 18.27 7.55
C ILE A 53 10.71 19.79 7.56
N LEU A 54 9.68 20.56 7.89
CA LEU A 54 9.78 22.02 7.97
C LEU A 54 10.77 22.51 9.03
N PHE A 55 11.02 21.77 10.10
CA PHE A 55 12.02 22.18 11.11
C PHE A 55 13.44 22.16 10.56
N TYR A 56 13.71 21.36 9.52
CA TYR A 56 14.99 21.35 8.84
C TYR A 56 15.18 22.57 7.93
N PHE A 57 14.10 23.05 7.30
CA PHE A 57 14.15 24.15 6.33
C PHE A 57 13.96 25.54 6.94
N ILE A 58 13.26 25.65 8.07
CA ILE A 58 13.03 26.95 8.74
C ILE A 58 14.20 27.26 9.67
N PRO A 59 14.89 28.40 9.49
CA PRO A 59 15.96 28.83 10.40
C PRO A 59 15.46 28.94 11.84
N THR A 60 16.23 28.46 12.81
CA THR A 60 15.87 28.42 14.24
C THR A 60 15.42 29.79 14.77
N GLU A 61 16.02 30.88 14.29
CA GLU A 61 15.69 32.25 14.72
C GLU A 61 14.29 32.72 14.31
N ALA A 62 13.79 32.14 13.22
CA ALA A 62 12.49 32.42 12.65
C ALA A 62 11.43 31.42 13.13
N GLN A 63 11.79 30.32 13.78
CA GLN A 63 10.83 29.34 14.29
C GLN A 63 9.93 29.96 15.38
N GLY A 64 8.62 29.74 15.27
CA GLY A 64 7.64 30.23 16.25
C GLY A 64 7.34 31.74 16.17
N LYS A 65 7.76 32.44 15.11
CA LYS A 65 7.51 33.88 14.93
C LYS A 65 6.69 34.16 13.68
N GLY A 66 5.63 34.96 13.84
CA GLY A 66 4.77 35.38 12.73
C GLY A 66 4.19 34.18 11.96
N MET A 67 4.43 34.12 10.65
CA MET A 67 3.87 33.09 9.77
C MET A 67 4.44 31.68 10.01
N THR A 68 5.65 31.55 10.57
CA THR A 68 6.26 30.23 10.86
C THR A 68 5.61 29.51 12.04
N LEU A 69 4.80 30.21 12.85
CA LEU A 69 4.06 29.61 13.95
C LEU A 69 2.98 28.64 13.44
N PHE A 70 2.31 28.99 12.34
CA PHE A 70 1.19 28.21 11.79
C PHE A 70 1.63 27.26 10.68
N LEU A 71 2.81 27.47 10.10
CA LEU A 71 3.33 26.68 8.97
C LEU A 71 3.40 25.16 9.27
N PRO A 72 3.85 24.69 10.45
CA PRO A 72 3.83 23.27 10.79
C PRO A 72 2.42 22.68 10.82
N ALA A 73 1.45 23.41 11.38
CA ALA A 73 0.06 22.95 11.41
C ALA A 73 -0.54 22.87 9.99
N VAL A 74 -0.24 23.83 9.13
CA VAL A 74 -0.67 23.82 7.72
C VAL A 74 -0.03 22.65 6.97
N ALA A 75 1.27 22.42 7.16
CA ALA A 75 1.96 21.29 6.53
C ALA A 75 1.45 19.94 7.03
N PHE A 76 1.15 19.81 8.32
CA PHE A 76 0.53 18.62 8.89
C PHE A 76 -0.80 18.31 8.20
N LEU A 77 -1.69 19.31 8.08
CA LEU A 77 -2.97 19.15 7.39
C LEU A 77 -2.79 18.81 5.91
N ALA A 78 -1.84 19.47 5.22
CA ALA A 78 -1.53 19.17 3.83
C ALA A 78 -1.05 17.71 3.66
N GLY A 79 -0.19 17.22 4.55
CA GLY A 79 0.27 15.84 4.57
C GLY A 79 -0.86 14.84 4.80
N MET A 80 -1.77 15.14 5.75
CA MET A 80 -2.96 14.31 5.98
C MET A 80 -3.85 14.23 4.74
N VAL A 81 -4.13 15.37 4.09
CA VAL A 81 -4.96 15.43 2.88
C VAL A 81 -4.29 14.66 1.75
N MET A 82 -2.99 14.84 1.55
CA MET A 82 -2.22 14.11 0.53
C MET A 82 -2.28 12.59 0.78
N ALA A 83 -2.11 12.14 2.02
CA ALA A 83 -2.22 10.73 2.38
C ALA A 83 -3.63 10.17 2.16
N MET A 84 -4.67 10.97 2.43
CA MET A 84 -6.05 10.58 2.16
C MET A 84 -6.29 10.44 0.65
N VAL A 85 -5.85 11.41 -0.14
CA VAL A 85 -5.98 11.45 -1.60
C VAL A 85 -5.16 10.35 -2.27
N THR A 86 -4.09 9.86 -1.66
CA THR A 86 -3.27 8.75 -2.19
C THR A 86 -3.64 7.38 -1.61
N SER A 87 -4.46 7.32 -0.55
CA SER A 87 -4.80 6.08 0.14
C SER A 87 -5.48 5.03 -0.75
N ALA A 88 -4.90 3.84 -0.82
CA ALA A 88 -5.54 2.67 -1.43
C ALA A 88 -6.77 2.24 -0.61
N LYS A 89 -7.80 1.71 -1.28
CA LYS A 89 -8.99 1.15 -0.61
C LYS A 89 -8.97 -0.37 -0.59
N TYR A 90 -8.38 -0.98 -1.62
CA TYR A 90 -8.35 -2.41 -1.84
C TYR A 90 -6.91 -2.86 -2.01
N VAL A 91 -6.56 -3.99 -1.41
CA VAL A 91 -5.21 -4.56 -1.48
C VAL A 91 -5.29 -6.03 -1.79
N PHE A 92 -4.53 -6.43 -2.80
CA PHE A 92 -4.28 -7.81 -3.15
C PHE A 92 -3.03 -8.28 -2.41
N ARG A 93 -3.19 -9.25 -1.52
CA ARG A 93 -2.10 -9.82 -0.72
C ARG A 93 -1.86 -11.26 -1.11
N LEU A 94 -0.58 -11.62 -1.13
CA LEU A 94 -0.11 -12.98 -1.34
C LEU A 94 0.57 -13.42 -0.06
N GLU A 95 0.29 -14.63 0.37
CA GLU A 95 1.06 -15.30 1.41
C GLU A 95 2.19 -16.05 0.73
N PHE A 96 3.43 -15.65 1.01
CA PHE A 96 4.62 -16.18 0.36
C PHE A 96 5.47 -16.98 1.35
N LYS A 97 5.75 -18.23 0.99
CA LYS A 97 6.73 -19.09 1.67
C LYS A 97 8.11 -18.72 1.18
N HIS A 98 8.86 -18.11 2.09
CA HIS A 98 10.26 -17.80 1.86
C HIS A 98 11.09 -19.09 1.99
N ALA A 99 12.17 -19.18 1.21
CA ALA A 99 13.04 -20.36 1.18
C ALA A 99 14.06 -20.35 2.32
N ASP A 100 14.34 -19.17 2.87
CA ASP A 100 15.03 -18.97 4.13
C ASP A 100 14.08 -19.21 5.30
N GLU A 101 14.63 -19.59 6.46
CA GLU A 101 13.93 -20.04 7.67
C GLU A 101 12.99 -18.97 8.31
N THR A 102 12.74 -17.86 7.63
CA THR A 102 11.83 -16.76 8.01
C THR A 102 10.34 -17.11 7.92
N GLY A 103 10.00 -18.26 7.33
CA GLY A 103 8.65 -18.82 7.35
C GLY A 103 7.71 -18.17 6.33
N VAL A 104 6.45 -17.99 6.73
CA VAL A 104 5.37 -17.57 5.82
C VAL A 104 4.98 -16.12 6.10
N GLN A 105 4.98 -15.26 5.07
CA GLN A 105 4.68 -13.84 5.22
C GLN A 105 3.68 -13.31 4.20
N TRP A 106 2.85 -12.37 4.64
CA TRP A 106 1.91 -11.66 3.78
C TRP A 106 2.56 -10.47 3.10
N ILE A 107 2.72 -10.55 1.78
CA ILE A 107 3.19 -9.45 0.94
C ILE A 107 2.02 -8.76 0.24
N ILE A 108 2.17 -7.45 -0.01
CA ILE A 108 1.19 -6.69 -0.78
C ILE A 108 1.64 -6.69 -2.24
N ALA A 109 0.92 -7.40 -3.10
CA ALA A 109 1.26 -7.51 -4.51
C ALA A 109 0.59 -6.43 -5.38
N ALA A 110 -0.62 -6.00 -5.03
CA ALA A 110 -1.25 -4.86 -5.71
C ALA A 110 -2.11 -4.02 -4.76
N LYS A 111 -2.26 -2.74 -5.10
CA LYS A 111 -3.13 -1.79 -4.39
C LYS A 111 -4.03 -1.10 -5.39
N SER A 112 -5.31 -0.96 -5.06
CA SER A 112 -6.28 -0.24 -5.88
C SER A 112 -7.22 0.61 -5.03
N ARG A 113 -7.89 1.55 -5.69
CA ARG A 113 -8.95 2.40 -5.12
C ARG A 113 -10.29 2.15 -5.79
N ASN A 114 -10.30 1.50 -6.96
CA ASN A 114 -11.48 1.34 -7.79
C ASN A 114 -12.22 0.04 -7.43
N ALA A 115 -13.56 0.11 -7.37
CA ALA A 115 -14.40 -1.06 -7.11
C ALA A 115 -14.34 -2.09 -8.26
N ARG A 116 -14.16 -1.65 -9.51
CA ARG A 116 -13.98 -2.56 -10.65
C ARG A 116 -12.73 -3.42 -10.52
N GLU A 117 -11.63 -2.82 -10.06
CA GLU A 117 -10.39 -3.57 -9.81
C GLU A 117 -10.51 -4.50 -8.60
N TYR A 118 -11.34 -4.15 -7.61
CA TYR A 118 -11.65 -5.05 -6.50
C TYR A 118 -12.37 -6.33 -6.98
N GLU A 119 -13.32 -6.22 -7.89
CA GLU A 119 -13.98 -7.39 -8.49
C GLU A 119 -12.99 -8.26 -9.26
N ILE A 120 -12.09 -7.65 -10.03
CA ILE A 120 -11.01 -8.38 -10.73
C ILE A 120 -10.10 -9.09 -9.71
N PHE A 121 -9.72 -8.43 -8.62
CA PHE A 121 -8.93 -9.05 -7.55
C PHE A 121 -9.65 -10.22 -6.89
N LYS A 122 -10.96 -10.11 -6.66
CA LYS A 122 -11.78 -11.21 -6.11
C LYS A 122 -11.86 -12.40 -7.06
N LEU A 123 -12.03 -12.16 -8.36
CA LEU A 123 -12.01 -13.22 -9.38
C LEU A 123 -10.65 -13.92 -9.42
N LYS A 124 -9.56 -13.15 -9.39
CA LYS A 124 -8.20 -13.70 -9.40
C LYS A 124 -7.83 -14.42 -8.11
N GLU A 125 -8.34 -13.98 -6.96
CA GLU A 125 -8.21 -14.71 -5.69
C GLU A 125 -8.83 -16.11 -5.79
N VAL A 126 -10.05 -16.23 -6.34
CA VAL A 126 -10.71 -17.53 -6.51
C VAL A 126 -9.95 -18.41 -7.50
N GLU A 127 -9.52 -17.86 -8.63
CA GLU A 127 -8.73 -18.59 -9.64
C GLU A 127 -7.40 -19.10 -9.06
N LEU A 128 -6.67 -18.27 -8.31
CA LEU A 128 -5.42 -18.67 -7.66
C LEU A 128 -5.65 -19.72 -6.58
N LYS A 129 -6.70 -19.59 -5.76
CA LYS A 129 -7.05 -20.60 -4.75
C LYS A 129 -7.39 -21.96 -5.34
N GLN A 130 -7.97 -21.99 -6.54
CA GLN A 130 -8.22 -23.25 -7.26
C GLN A 130 -6.93 -23.90 -7.78
N ILE A 131 -5.91 -23.09 -8.12
CA ILE A 131 -4.62 -23.58 -8.62
C ILE A 131 -3.72 -24.05 -7.48
N LEU A 132 -3.81 -23.40 -6.32
CA LEU A 132 -3.05 -23.71 -5.11
C LEU A 132 -3.66 -24.84 -4.26
N GLY A 133 -4.88 -25.29 -4.63
CA GLY A 133 -5.66 -26.31 -3.95
C GLY A 133 -5.09 -27.72 -4.07
#